data_AF-A0A382Z474-F1
#
_entry.id   AF-A0A382Z474-F1
#
_cell.length_a   1.000
_cell.length_b   1.000
_cell.length_c   1.000
_cell.angle_alpha   90.00
_cell.angle_beta   90.00
_cell.angle_gamma   90.00
#
_symmetry.space_group_name_H-M   'P 1'
#
loop_
_entity.id
_entity.type
_entity.pdbx_description
1 polymer ?
#
loop_
_entity_poly.entity_id
_entity_poly.type
_entity_poly.pdbx_seq_one_letter_code
_entity_poly.pdbx_strand_id
1 'polypeptide(L)' 'EELEFLSIQDTEAKVTVKVHAWGTDKQGNTHGEDFQAEVLLQKSEGDWKFSHFTYLDPLP' A
#
# COMPACT_ATOMS: atom_id res chain seq x y z
N GLU A 1 -12.12 0.34 -0.61
CA GLU A 1 -10.82 -0.21 -0.19
C GLU A 1 -11.00 -1.66 0.18
N GLU A 2 -10.33 -2.56 -0.52
CA GLU A 2 -10.38 -4.01 -0.27
C GLU A 2 -9.00 -4.41 0.25
N LEU A 3 -8.95 -4.86 1.51
CA LEU A 3 -7.74 -5.25 2.24
C LEU A 3 -7.78 -6.77 2.40
N GLU A 4 -6.82 -7.47 1.82
CA GLU A 4 -6.65 -8.92 2.02
C GLU A 4 -5.44 -9.16 2.94
N PHE A 5 -5.69 -9.69 4.13
CA PHE A 5 -4.61 -9.99 5.08
C PHE A 5 -3.87 -11.27 4.67
N LEU A 6 -2.58 -11.15 4.38
CA LEU A 6 -1.71 -12.29 4.02
C LEU A 6 -1.16 -12.99 5.26
N SER A 7 -0.73 -12.22 6.27
CA SER A 7 -0.25 -12.76 7.54
C SER A 7 -0.30 -11.73 8.66
N ILE A 8 -0.61 -12.16 9.89
CA ILE A 8 -0.55 -11.34 11.10
C ILE A 8 0.32 -12.09 12.13
N GLN A 9 1.41 -11.47 12.55
CA GLN A 9 2.25 -11.85 13.68
C GLN A 9 2.12 -10.80 14.79
N ASP A 10 2.66 -11.05 15.99
CA ASP A 10 2.48 -10.18 17.15
C ASP A 10 2.95 -8.73 16.94
N THR A 11 3.96 -8.53 16.09
CA THR A 11 4.58 -7.22 15.83
C THR A 11 4.55 -6.80 14.36
N GLU A 12 4.10 -7.68 13.46
CA GLU A 12 4.15 -7.45 12.01
C GLU A 12 2.87 -7.98 11.34
N ALA A 13 2.29 -7.20 10.45
CA ALA A 13 1.19 -7.63 9.61
C ALA A 13 1.47 -7.27 8.15
N LYS A 14 1.09 -8.19 7.26
CA LYS A 14 1.28 -8.04 5.83
C LYS A 14 -0.06 -8.17 5.14
N VAL A 15 -0.39 -7.19 4.29
CA VAL A 15 -1.68 -7.10 3.61
C VAL A 15 -1.49 -6.78 2.14
N THR A 16 -2.38 -7.28 1.31
CA THR A 16 -2.50 -6.89 -0.09
C THR A 16 -3.57 -5.82 -0.21
N VAL A 17 -3.27 -4.75 -0.95
CA VAL A 17 -4.17 -3.62 -1.21
C VAL A 17 -4.20 -3.27 -2.69
N LYS A 18 -5.31 -2.67 -3.11
CA LYS A 18 -5.41 -1.90 -4.36
C LYS A 18 -5.10 -0.44 -4.05
N VAL A 19 -4.12 0.11 -4.73
CA VAL A 19 -3.65 1.50 -4.59
C VAL A 19 -4.13 2.30 -5.79
N HIS A 20 -4.58 3.51 -5.51
CA HIS A 20 -5.09 4.47 -6.48
C HIS A 20 -4.24 5.73 -6.37
N ALA A 21 -3.29 5.94 -7.29
CA ALA A 21 -2.31 7.02 -7.20
C ALA A 21 -2.42 7.98 -8.38
N TRP A 22 -2.56 9.28 -8.10
CA TRP A 22 -2.48 10.35 -9.11
C TRP A 22 -1.55 11.45 -8.64
N GLY A 23 -0.81 12.03 -9.57
CA GLY A 23 0.10 13.14 -9.33
C GLY A 23 0.17 14.06 -10.53
N THR A 24 0.32 15.35 -10.26
CA THR A 24 0.59 16.36 -11.30
C THR A 24 2.08 16.70 -11.27
N ASP A 25 2.75 16.53 -12.41
CA ASP A 25 4.15 16.89 -12.56
C ASP A 25 4.35 18.42 -12.58
N LYS A 26 5.61 18.86 -12.51
CA LYS A 26 5.94 20.31 -12.53
C LYS A 26 5.59 20.99 -13.86
N GLN A 27 5.33 20.23 -14.92
CA GLN A 27 4.91 20.73 -16.23
C GLN A 27 3.37 20.85 -16.32
N GLY A 28 2.65 20.43 -15.28
CA GLY A 28 1.18 20.48 -15.21
C GLY A 28 0.50 19.25 -15.81
N ASN A 29 1.23 18.20 -16.18
CA ASN A 29 0.61 16.96 -16.65
C ASN A 29 0.19 16.11 -15.46
N THR A 30 -1.06 15.66 -15.47
CA THR A 30 -1.55 14.69 -14.49
C THR A 30 -1.31 13.28 -15.00
N HIS A 31 -0.67 12.47 -14.16
CA HIS A 31 -0.47 11.04 -14.37
C HIS A 31 -1.16 10.30 -13.24
N GLY A 32 -1.64 9.10 -13.52
CA GLY A 32 -2.14 8.23 -12.49
C GLY A 32 -2.09 6.78 -12.90
N GLU A 33 -2.11 5.94 -11.88
CA GLU A 33 -2.02 4.50 -12.00
C GLU A 33 -2.78 3.85 -10.85
N ASP A 34 -3.52 2.81 -11.19
CA ASP A 34 -4.09 1.87 -10.24
C ASP A 34 -3.20 0.62 -10.22
N PHE A 35 -2.80 0.17 -9.05
CA PHE A 35 -1.90 -0.99 -8.92
C PHE A 35 -2.16 -1.78 -7.64
N GLN A 36 -1.75 -3.04 -7.63
CA GLN A 36 -1.77 -3.89 -6.46
C GLN A 36 -0.46 -3.74 -5.70
N ALA A 37 -0.52 -3.64 -4.36
CA ALA A 37 0.65 -3.53 -3.52
C ALA A 37 0.55 -4.45 -2.30
N GLU A 38 1.70 -4.92 -1.84
CA GLU A 38 1.84 -5.55 -0.54
C GLU A 38 2.31 -4.49 0.47
N VAL A 39 1.55 -4.30 1.55
CA VAL A 39 1.85 -3.32 2.60
C VAL A 39 2.31 -4.05 3.85
N LEU A 40 3.45 -3.61 4.39
CA LEU A 40 3.95 -4.04 5.68
C LEU A 40 3.53 -3.04 6.77
N LEU A 41 2.85 -3.55 7.78
CA LEU A 41 2.46 -2.84 8.98
C LEU A 41 3.29 -3.36 10.16
N GLN A 42 3.79 -2.45 10.98
CA GLN A 42 4.53 -2.78 12.19
C GLN A 42 3.79 -2.25 13.41
N LYS A 43 3.69 -3.08 14.45
CA LYS A 43 3.05 -2.70 15.70
C LYS A 43 4.05 -1.92 16.55
N SER A 44 3.71 -0.68 16.88
CA SER A 44 4.49 0.22 17.74
C SER A 44 3.56 0.74 18.83
N GLU A 45 3.92 0.50 20.09
CA GLU A 45 3.18 1.03 21.26
C GLU A 45 1.69 0.65 21.30
N GLY A 46 1.32 -0.49 20.69
CA GLY A 46 -0.06 -0.97 20.63
C GLY A 46 -0.77 -0.65 19.31
N ASP A 47 -0.26 0.30 18.52
CA ASP A 47 -0.84 0.73 17.26
C ASP A 47 -0.11 0.16 16.04
N TRP A 48 -0.87 -0.13 14.98
CA TRP A 48 -0.31 -0.51 13.68
C TRP A 48 0.12 0.73 12.90
N LYS A 49 1.39 0.78 12.50
CA LYS A 49 1.95 1.86 11.69
C LYS A 49 2.39 1.32 10.34
N PHE A 50 2.17 2.11 9.30
CA PHE A 50 2.73 1.86 7.98
C PHE A 50 4.26 1.85 8.07
N SER A 51 4.89 0.81 7.51
CA SER A 51 6.34 0.72 7.40
C SER A 51 6.78 1.00 5.96
N HIS A 52 6.36 0.14 5.02
CA HIS A 52 6.58 0.31 3.59
C HIS A 52 5.52 -0.45 2.79
N PHE A 53 5.48 -0.21 1.48
CA PHE A 53 4.78 -1.07 0.54
C PHE A 53 5.70 -1.50 -0.60
N THR A 54 5.37 -2.63 -1.19
CA THR A 54 6.01 -3.17 -2.39
C THR A 54 4.98 -3.15 -3.51
N TYR A 55 5.27 -2.47 -4.62
CA TYR A 55 4.47 -2.55 -5.83
C TYR A 55 4.50 -4.00 -6.35
N LEU A 56 3.33 -4.56 -6.67
CA LEU A 56 3.21 -5.90 -7.25
C LEU A 56 2.98 -5.80 -8.76
N ASP A 57 1.75 -5.44 -9.16
CA ASP A 57 1.32 -5.45 -10.55
C ASP A 57 0.34 -4.29 -10.83
N PRO A 58 0.30 -3.74 -12.06
CA PRO A 58 -0.72 -2.76 -12.45
C PRO A 58 -2.10 -3.41 -12.46
N LEU A 59 -3.13 -2.64 -12.10
CA LEU A 59 -4.52 -3.07 -12.23
C LEU A 59 -5.03 -2.78 -13.66
N PRO A 60 -5.89 -3.66 -14.22
CA PRO A 60 -6.43 -3.52 -15.58
C PRO A 60 -7.45 -2.38 -15.73
#